data_AF-A0A0P1GIH2-F1
#
_entry.id   AF-A0A0P1GIH2-F1
#
_cell.length_a   1.000
_cell.length_b   1.000
_cell.length_c   1.000
_cell.angle_alpha   90.00
_cell.angle_beta   90.00
_cell.angle_gamma   90.00
#
_symmetry.space_group_name_H-M   'P 1'
#
loop_
_entity.id
_entity.type
_entity.pdbx_description
1 polymer ?
#
loop_
_entity_poly.entity_id
_entity_poly.type
_entity_poly.pdbx_seq_one_letter_code
_entity_poly.pdbx_strand_id
1 'polypeptide(L)' 'MTDPTYLSLGLPPTASPLAVVRAAVRALHPDTRAVCGLRTARKRFYRQMLCAHAARKAANDTSIG' A
#
# COMPACT_ATOMS: atom_id res chain seq x y z
N MET A 1 1.46 -11.65 8.59
CA MET A 1 2.79 -11.05 8.31
C MET A 1 2.57 -9.89 7.34
N THR A 2 2.92 -8.67 7.73
CA THR A 2 2.72 -7.47 6.88
C THR A 2 3.78 -7.42 5.79
N ASP A 3 3.40 -7.06 4.57
CA ASP A 3 4.30 -6.98 3.41
C ASP A 3 5.46 -5.97 3.66
N PRO A 4 6.73 -6.32 3.39
CA PRO A 4 7.86 -5.44 3.66
C PRO A 4 7.84 -4.18 2.80
N THR A 5 7.30 -4.23 1.58
CA THR A 5 7.14 -3.05 0.71
C THR A 5 6.18 -2.04 1.33
N TYR A 6 5.11 -2.53 1.97
CA TYR A 6 4.17 -1.67 2.69
C TYR A 6 4.83 -1.00 3.90
N LEU A 7 5.73 -1.69 4.62
CA LEU A 7 6.46 -1.09 5.74
C LEU A 7 7.38 0.05 5.28
N SER A 8 8.01 -0.09 4.12
CA SER A 8 8.84 0.96 3.50
C SER A 8 8.05 2.21 3.11
N LEU A 9 6.71 2.15 3.04
CA LEU A 9 5.88 3.33 2.80
C LEU A 9 5.77 4.25 4.03
N GLY A 10 6.18 3.78 5.22
CA GLY A 10 6.23 4.59 6.44
C GLY A 10 4.87 5.12 6.91
N LEU A 11 3.79 4.43 6.59
CA LEU A 11 2.43 4.89 6.89
C LEU A 11 1.99 4.50 8.30
N PRO A 12 1.32 5.40 9.05
CA PRO A 12 0.72 5.05 10.32
C PRO A 12 -0.43 4.05 10.11
N PRO A 13 -0.72 3.18 11.10
CA PRO A 13 -1.82 2.24 11.00
C PRO A 13 -3.16 2.96 10.86
N THR A 14 -3.32 4.18 11.38
CA THR A 14 -4.53 5.01 11.25
C THR A 14 -4.69 5.71 9.91
N ALA A 15 -3.74 5.55 8.98
CA ALA A 15 -3.81 6.18 7.67
C ALA A 15 -5.07 5.74 6.89
N SER A 16 -5.62 6.63 6.06
CA SER A 16 -6.74 6.26 5.19
C SER A 16 -6.27 5.40 4.01
N PRO A 17 -7.14 4.55 3.44
CA PRO A 17 -6.84 3.78 2.23
C PRO A 17 -6.34 4.65 1.06
N LEU A 18 -6.86 5.88 0.93
CA LEU A 18 -6.41 6.83 -0.08
C LEU A 18 -4.95 7.28 0.15
N ALA A 19 -4.54 7.49 1.40
CA ALA A 19 -3.16 7.82 1.74
C ALA A 19 -2.22 6.66 1.37
N VAL A 20 -2.65 5.41 1.58
CA VAL A 20 -1.91 4.21 1.17
C VAL A 20 -1.68 4.18 -0.34
N VAL A 21 -2.73 4.40 -1.13
CA VAL A 21 -2.59 4.43 -2.61
C VAL A 21 -1.69 5.58 -3.05
N ARG A 22 -1.79 6.76 -2.44
CA ARG A 22 -0.92 7.91 -2.76
C ARG A 22 0.54 7.63 -2.45
N ALA A 23 0.84 7.02 -1.31
CA ALA A 23 2.22 6.63 -0.96
C ALA A 23 2.75 5.56 -1.92
N ALA A 24 1.94 4.54 -2.23
CA ALA A 24 2.28 3.51 -3.20
C ALA A 24 2.56 4.11 -4.59
N VAL A 25 1.75 5.07 -5.05
CA VAL A 25 1.96 5.80 -6.31
C VAL A 25 3.26 6.62 -6.29
N ARG A 26 3.62 7.22 -5.14
CA ARG A 26 4.88 7.97 -4.97
C ARG A 26 6.11 7.06 -4.91
N ALA A 27 5.96 5.84 -4.40
CA ALA A 27 7.02 4.84 -4.39
C ALA A 27 7.35 4.31 -5.80
N LEU A 28 6.41 4.38 -6.75
CA LEU A 28 6.66 4.04 -8.15
C LEU A 28 7.36 5.18 -8.91
N HIS A 29 8.43 4.86 -9.62
CA HIS A 29 9.11 5.80 -10.52
C HIS A 29 8.15 6.32 -11.61
N PRO A 30 8.18 7.62 -11.96
CA PRO A 30 7.37 8.21 -13.04
C PRO A 30 7.41 7.41 -14.34
N ASP A 31 8.58 6.92 -14.74
CA ASP A 31 8.71 6.16 -15.98
C ASP A 31 7.96 4.83 -15.92
N THR A 32 8.03 4.12 -14.79
CA THR A 32 7.24 2.89 -14.56
C THR A 32 5.73 3.17 -14.59
N ARG A 33 5.29 4.39 -14.23
CA ARG A 33 3.88 4.80 -14.30
C ARG A 33 3.46 5.14 -15.73
N ALA A 34 4.35 5.70 -16.53
CA ALA A 34 4.11 6.05 -17.93
C ALA A 34 3.94 4.82 -18.83
N VAL A 35 4.56 3.69 -18.49
CA VAL A 35 4.43 2.45 -19.27
C VAL A 35 3.01 1.90 -19.20
N CYS A 36 2.27 2.01 -20.30
CA CYS A 36 0.90 1.49 -20.43
C CYS A 36 0.81 -0.03 -20.25
N GLY A 37 1.82 -0.80 -20.69
CA GLY A 37 1.86 -2.25 -20.52
C GLY A 37 1.88 -2.71 -19.06
N LEU A 38 2.32 -1.84 -18.13
CA LEU A 38 2.37 -2.16 -16.70
C LEU A 38 1.07 -1.81 -15.96
N ARG A 39 0.02 -1.30 -16.63
CA ARG A 39 -1.23 -0.89 -15.98
C ARG A 39 -1.82 -1.97 -15.07
N THR A 40 -1.85 -3.22 -15.52
CA THR A 40 -2.38 -4.35 -14.73
C THR A 40 -1.50 -4.65 -13.53
N ALA A 41 -0.17 -4.64 -13.71
CA ALA A 41 0.79 -4.84 -12.63
C ALA A 41 0.67 -3.75 -11.55
N ARG A 42 0.53 -2.48 -11.95
CA ARG A 42 0.31 -1.37 -11.01
C ARG A 42 -0.99 -1.51 -10.22
N LYS A 43 -2.09 -1.90 -10.88
CA LYS A 43 -3.37 -2.15 -10.18
C LYS A 43 -3.22 -3.27 -9.14
N ARG A 44 -2.51 -4.35 -9.48
CA ARG A 44 -2.23 -5.46 -8.55
C ARG A 44 -1.39 -4.98 -7.36
N PHE A 45 -0.36 -4.19 -7.62
CA PHE A 45 0.47 -3.58 -6.58
C PHE A 45 -0.37 -2.73 -5.61
N TYR A 46 -1.24 -1.85 -6.11
CA TYR A 46 -2.11 -1.03 -5.24
C TYR A 46 -3.06 -1.88 -4.39
N ARG A 47 -3.63 -2.95 -4.96
CA ARG A 47 -4.46 -3.90 -4.20
C ARG A 47 -3.67 -4.60 -3.11
N GLN A 48 -2.44 -5.03 -3.37
CA GLN A 48 -1.58 -5.66 -2.36
C GLN A 48 -1.28 -4.71 -1.21
N MET A 49 -0.98 -3.44 -1.49
CA MET A 49 -0.75 -2.42 -0.47
C MET A 49 -2.00 -2.18 0.40
N LEU A 50 -3.19 -2.17 -0.22
CA LEU A 50 -4.46 -2.05 0.51
C LEU A 50 -4.73 -3.28 1.40
N CYS A 51 -4.48 -4.48 0.91
CA CYS A 51 -4.63 -5.71 1.71
C CYS A 51 -3.64 -5.74 2.88
N ALA A 52 -2.38 -5.34 2.66
CA ALA A 52 -1.37 -5.26 3.72
C ALA A 52 -1.76 -4.22 4.79
N HIS A 53 -2.31 -3.08 4.37
CA HIS A 53 -2.84 -2.06 5.28
C HIS A 53 -4.01 -2.59 6.10
N ALA A 54 -4.99 -3.25 5.46
CA ALA A 54 -6.14 -3.83 6.16
C ALA A 54 -5.70 -4.87 7.21
N ALA A 55 -4.74 -5.74 6.87
CA ALA A 55 -4.16 -6.70 7.81
C ALA A 55 -3.45 -6.01 8.99
N ARG A 56 -2.72 -4.91 8.73
CA ARG A 56 -2.06 -4.11 9.77
C ARG A 56 -3.08 -3.39 10.65
N LYS A 57 -4.14 -2.85 10.07
CA LYS A 57 -5.28 -2.21 10.76
C LYS A 57 -5.97 -3.19 11.70
N ALA A 58 -6.33 -4.37 11.21
CA ALA A 58 -6.96 -5.41 12.01
C ALA A 58 -6.08 -5.84 13.19
N ALA A 59 -4.78 -6.07 12.96
CA ALA A 59 -3.84 -6.42 14.02
C ALA A 59 -3.68 -5.31 15.08
N ASN A 60 -3.73 -4.03 14.66
CA ASN A 60 -3.68 -2.90 15.59
C ASN A 60 -4.97 -2.77 16.41
N ASP A 61 -6.13 -2.97 15.79
CA ASP A 61 -7.41 -2.90 16.47
C ASP A 61 -7.57 -4.06 17.50
N THR A 62 -7.01 -5.25 17.21
CA THR A 62 -6.93 -6.37 18.18
C THR A 62 -6.03 -6.04 19.38
N SER A 63 -5.01 -5.21 19.22
CA SER A 63 -4.09 -4.84 20.31
C SER A 63 -4.65 -3.75 21.24
N ILE A 64 -5.76 -3.11 20.87
CA ILE A 64 -6.41 -2.03 21.64
C ILE A 64 -7.62 -2.56 22.44
N GLY A 65 -8.02 -3.82 22.24
CA GLY A 65 -9.02 -4.53 23.06
C GLY A 65 -8.38 -5.44 24.10
#